data_AF-A0A0E3QCW2-F1
#
_entry.id   AF-A0A0E3QCW2-F1
#
_cell.length_a   1.000
_cell.length_b   1.000
_cell.length_c   1.000
_cell.angle_alpha   90.00
_cell.angle_beta   90.00
_cell.angle_gamma   90.00
#
_symmetry.space_group_name_H-M   'P 1'
#
loop_
_entity.id
_entity.type
_entity.pdbx_description
1 polymer ?
#
loop_
_entity_poly.entity_id
_entity_poly.type
_entity_poly.pdbx_seq_one_letter_code
_entity_poly.pdbx_strand_id
1 'polypeptide(L)'
;MKIILSIGNDEEPIFEKQMIFLKGKSLSWLIASLIIINVFWGASGVAVKEAYAQLDTLDIVTLRFFLSTPMIIAATLLLKGKKGLSIDLKDIPYMAFLATIGISAALFFQAWSLEHTTVTNFTIISSLSTFAVSYYLL
;
A
#
# COMPACT_ATOMS: atom_id res chain seq x y z
N MET A 1 15.99 -13.76 -43.48
CA MET A 1 14.66 -13.46 -44.06
C MET A 1 13.77 -13.02 -42.90
N LYS A 2 13.29 -11.77 -42.99
CA LYS A 2 12.47 -10.98 -42.05
C LYS A 2 11.51 -11.79 -41.16
N ILE A 3 11.55 -11.57 -39.84
CA ILE A 3 10.44 -10.97 -39.06
C ILE A 3 11.05 -10.19 -37.88
N ILE A 4 11.57 -8.99 -38.17
CA ILE A 4 11.50 -7.86 -37.23
C ILE A 4 10.37 -6.99 -37.78
N LEU A 5 9.62 -6.34 -36.88
CA LEU A 5 8.57 -5.34 -37.09
C LEU A 5 7.15 -5.87 -36.96
N SER A 6 6.58 -5.79 -35.74
CA SER A 6 5.24 -5.22 -35.50
C SER A 6 4.69 -5.63 -34.11
N ILE A 7 5.32 -5.20 -33.01
CA ILE A 7 4.58 -4.94 -31.76
C ILE A 7 5.17 -3.67 -31.15
N GLY A 8 4.29 -2.74 -30.78
CA GLY A 8 4.52 -1.31 -30.61
C GLY A 8 5.58 -0.90 -29.59
N ASN A 9 6.15 0.26 -29.90
CA ASN A 9 7.27 0.96 -29.28
C ASN A 9 6.79 1.96 -28.20
N ASP A 10 5.84 1.59 -27.33
CA ASP A 10 5.12 2.59 -26.50
C ASP A 10 5.05 2.30 -24.99
N GLU A 11 5.73 1.27 -24.48
CA GLU A 11 5.84 1.06 -23.02
C GLU A 11 7.31 1.02 -22.62
N GLU A 12 7.90 2.20 -22.37
CA GLU A 12 9.10 2.28 -21.51
C GLU A 12 8.85 1.44 -20.26
N PRO A 13 9.77 0.52 -19.89
CA PRO A 13 9.59 -0.31 -18.71
C PRO A 13 9.33 0.60 -17.51
N ILE A 14 8.29 0.30 -16.73
CA ILE A 14 7.84 1.11 -15.57
C ILE A 14 9.02 1.50 -14.66
N PHE A 15 10.02 0.63 -14.57
CA PHE A 15 11.25 0.84 -13.82
C PHE A 15 12.10 2.02 -14.35
N GLU A 16 12.18 2.19 -15.67
CA GLU A 16 12.89 3.30 -16.32
C GLU A 16 12.15 4.62 -16.12
N LYS A 17 10.82 4.64 -16.26
CA LYS A 17 10.00 5.81 -15.94
C LYS A 17 10.11 6.23 -14.48
N GLN A 18 10.12 5.27 -13.55
CA GLN A 18 10.33 5.54 -12.12
C GLN A 18 11.74 6.07 -11.85
N MET A 19 12.78 5.50 -12.47
CA MET A 19 14.14 6.01 -12.35
C MET A 19 14.29 7.42 -12.93
N ILE A 20 13.68 7.72 -14.09
CA ILE A 20 13.70 9.06 -14.70
C ILE A 20 12.96 10.08 -13.82
N PHE A 21 11.81 9.69 -13.25
CA PHE A 21 11.07 10.52 -12.28
C PHE A 21 11.88 10.81 -11.01
N LEU A 22 12.64 9.83 -10.52
CA LEU A 22 13.52 10.00 -9.36
C LEU A 22 14.78 10.80 -9.70
N LYS A 23 15.29 10.71 -10.94
CA LYS A 23 16.48 11.41 -11.44
C LYS A 23 16.38 12.94 -11.37
N GLY A 24 15.16 13.48 -11.33
CA GLY A 24 14.90 14.93 -11.23
C GLY A 24 14.57 15.45 -9.82
N LYS A 25 14.41 14.58 -8.81
CA LYS A 25 14.08 14.99 -7.45
C LYS A 25 15.33 15.08 -6.59
N SER A 26 15.50 16.21 -5.89
CA SER A 26 16.62 16.37 -4.96
C SER A 26 16.54 15.32 -3.83
N LEU A 27 17.70 14.86 -3.35
CA LEU A 27 17.80 13.96 -2.21
C LEU A 27 16.94 14.44 -1.02
N SER A 28 16.91 15.76 -0.80
CA SER A 28 16.09 16.41 0.23
C SER A 28 14.59 16.14 0.07
N TRP A 29 14.07 16.08 -1.16
CA TRP A 29 12.66 15.77 -1.43
C TRP A 29 12.30 14.33 -1.08
N LEU A 30 13.20 13.39 -1.37
CA LEU A 30 13.03 11.98 -1.01
C LEU A 30 13.03 11.82 0.52
N ILE A 31 14.00 12.44 1.19
CA ILE A 31 14.08 12.44 2.65
C ILE A 31 12.81 13.04 3.26
N ALA A 32 12.35 14.20 2.76
CA ALA A 32 11.12 14.82 3.25
C ALA A 32 9.90 13.90 3.08
N SER A 33 9.78 13.23 1.93
CA SER A 33 8.68 12.28 1.67
C SER A 33 8.71 11.08 2.62
N LEU A 34 9.90 10.56 2.92
CA LEU A 34 10.10 9.47 3.87
C LEU A 34 9.78 9.89 5.30
N ILE A 35 10.09 11.12 5.70
CA ILE A 35 9.71 11.64 7.01
C ILE A 35 8.19 11.74 7.11
N ILE A 36 7.54 12.33 6.10
CA ILE A 36 6.09 12.52 6.10
C ILE A 36 5.35 11.17 6.19
N ILE A 37 5.77 10.17 5.40
CA ILE A 37 5.10 8.87 5.43
C ILE A 37 5.27 8.17 6.78
N ASN A 38 6.44 8.27 7.43
CA ASN A 38 6.66 7.70 8.76
C ASN A 38 5.83 8.40 9.84
N VAL A 39 5.74 9.74 9.79
CA VAL A 39 4.87 10.50 10.70
C VAL A 39 3.40 10.08 10.52
N PHE A 40 2.95 9.92 9.27
CA PHE A 40 1.59 9.47 8.98
C PHE A 40 1.31 8.06 9.53
N TRP A 41 2.23 7.10 9.34
CA TRP A 41 2.09 5.75 9.87
C TRP A 41 2.12 5.71 11.40
N GLY A 42 3.02 6.46 12.04
CA GLY A 42 3.06 6.57 13.51
C GLY A 42 1.78 7.18 14.08
N ALA A 43 1.31 8.28 13.50
CA ALA A 43 0.05 8.91 13.90
C ALA A 43 -1.16 7.99 13.69
N SER A 44 -1.16 7.17 12.63
CA SER A 44 -2.19 6.17 12.38
C SER A 44 -2.30 5.14 13.51
N GLY A 45 -1.16 4.69 14.06
CA GLY A 45 -1.13 3.77 15.20
C GLY A 45 -1.72 4.39 16.48
N VAL A 46 -1.39 5.66 16.75
CA VAL A 46 -1.98 6.41 17.87
C VAL A 46 -3.49 6.56 17.69
N ALA A 47 -3.93 6.98 16.50
CA ALA A 47 -5.35 7.17 16.21
C ALA A 47 -6.16 5.87 16.37
N VAL A 48 -5.61 4.72 15.98
CA VAL A 48 -6.24 3.41 16.23
C VAL A 48 -6.29 3.09 17.71
N LYS A 49 -5.22 3.38 18.45
CA LYS A 49 -5.21 3.12 19.91
C LYS A 49 -6.28 3.95 20.63
N GLU A 50 -6.46 5.20 20.23
CA GLU A 50 -7.53 6.06 20.73
C GLU A 50 -8.91 5.59 20.28
N ALA A 51 -9.05 5.08 19.04
CA ALA A 51 -10.31 4.55 18.53
C ALA A 51 -10.83 3.36 19.34
N TYR A 52 -9.94 2.56 19.96
CA TYR A 52 -10.32 1.48 20.86
C TYR A 52 -11.08 1.93 22.12
N ALA A 53 -11.12 3.23 22.42
CA ALA A 53 -11.99 3.74 23.48
C ALA A 53 -13.49 3.61 23.14
N GLN A 54 -13.84 3.45 21.85
CA GLN A 54 -15.22 3.48 21.36
C GLN A 54 -15.56 2.36 20.36
N LEU A 55 -14.56 1.70 19.78
CA LEU A 55 -14.71 0.78 18.66
C LEU A 55 -13.92 -0.50 18.91
N ASP A 56 -14.46 -1.63 18.50
CA ASP A 56 -13.74 -2.91 18.52
C ASP A 56 -12.83 -3.05 17.29
N THR A 57 -11.95 -4.05 17.30
CA THR A 57 -10.99 -4.28 16.20
C THR A 57 -11.66 -4.41 14.85
N LEU A 58 -12.77 -5.15 14.78
CA LEU A 58 -13.50 -5.34 13.53
C LEU A 58 -14.11 -4.04 13.02
N ASP A 59 -14.60 -3.17 13.89
CA ASP A 59 -15.16 -1.88 13.50
C ASP A 59 -14.07 -0.97 12.93
N ILE A 60 -12.92 -0.89 13.60
CA ILE A 60 -11.77 -0.11 13.14
C ILE A 60 -11.28 -0.58 11.77
N VAL A 61 -11.14 -1.89 11.58
CA VAL A 61 -10.70 -2.47 10.30
C VAL A 61 -11.75 -2.25 9.20
N THR A 62 -13.03 -2.40 9.53
CA THR A 62 -14.13 -2.16 8.60
C THR A 62 -14.16 -0.69 8.16
N LEU A 63 -14.01 0.26 9.08
CA LEU A 63 -13.91 1.68 8.78
C LEU A 63 -12.72 1.99 7.87
N ARG A 64 -11.56 1.37 8.12
CA ARG A 64 -10.38 1.53 7.24
C ARG A 64 -10.69 1.11 5.81
N PHE A 65 -11.34 -0.03 5.60
CA PHE A 65 -11.74 -0.48 4.26
C PHE A 65 -12.87 0.38 3.67
N PHE A 66 -13.85 0.77 4.47
CA PHE A 66 -14.97 1.60 4.05
C PHE A 66 -14.51 2.97 3.55
N LEU A 67 -13.49 3.56 4.17
CA LEU A 67 -12.89 4.82 3.72
C LEU A 67 -11.90 4.61 2.56
N SER A 68 -11.04 3.59 2.65
CA SER A 68 -9.97 3.39 1.67
C SER A 68 -10.48 2.95 0.30
N THR A 69 -11.50 2.08 0.23
CA THR A 69 -12.04 1.59 -1.04
C THR A 69 -12.55 2.71 -1.95
N PRO A 70 -13.46 3.61 -1.53
CA PRO A 70 -13.88 4.72 -2.37
C PRO A 70 -12.74 5.69 -2.68
N MET A 71 -11.80 5.92 -1.74
CA MET A 71 -10.62 6.75 -2.00
C MET A 71 -9.73 6.17 -3.10
N ILE A 72 -9.47 4.86 -3.09
CA ILE A 72 -8.67 4.18 -4.11
C ILE A 72 -9.40 4.17 -5.46
N ILE A 73 -10.71 3.95 -5.48
CA ILE A 73 -11.51 4.01 -6.71
C ILE A 73 -11.46 5.43 -7.29
N ALA A 74 -11.66 6.46 -6.45
CA ALA A 74 -11.59 7.85 -6.86
C ALA A 74 -10.18 8.22 -7.38
N ALA A 75 -9.12 7.85 -6.65
CA ALA A 75 -7.75 8.09 -7.08
C ALA A 75 -7.44 7.39 -8.42
N THR A 76 -7.89 6.15 -8.60
CA THR A 76 -7.73 5.40 -9.84
C THR A 76 -8.46 6.08 -11.00
N LEU A 77 -9.69 6.52 -10.79
CA LEU A 77 -10.47 7.26 -11.78
C LEU A 77 -9.81 8.59 -12.17
N LEU A 78 -9.29 9.34 -11.19
CA LEU A 78 -8.66 10.63 -11.43
C LEU A 78 -7.30 10.51 -12.14
N LEU A 79 -6.51 9.49 -11.81
CA LEU A 79 -5.14 9.34 -12.33
C LEU A 79 -5.06 8.50 -13.62
N LYS A 80 -5.91 7.49 -13.77
CA LYS A 80 -5.86 6.51 -14.88
C LYS A 80 -7.15 6.47 -15.70
N GLY A 81 -8.19 7.20 -15.31
CA GLY A 81 -9.49 7.18 -15.97
C GLY A 81 -10.20 5.83 -15.83
N LYS A 82 -11.29 5.65 -16.58
CA LYS A 82 -12.13 4.44 -16.52
C LYS A 82 -11.39 3.15 -16.91
N LYS A 83 -10.36 3.25 -17.77
CA LYS A 83 -9.53 2.09 -18.14
C LYS A 83 -8.72 1.55 -16.97
N GLY A 84 -8.38 2.40 -15.98
CA GLY A 84 -7.68 1.96 -14.77
C GLY A 84 -8.50 1.02 -13.87
N LEU A 85 -9.81 0.94 -14.07
CA LEU A 85 -10.72 0.04 -13.35
C LEU A 85 -11.09 -1.21 -14.16
N SER A 86 -10.59 -1.37 -15.40
CA SER A 86 -10.87 -2.59 -16.15
C SER A 86 -10.03 -3.73 -15.57
N ILE A 87 -10.70 -4.72 -15.00
CA ILE A 87 -10.10 -5.93 -14.45
C ILE A 87 -10.63 -7.11 -15.26
N ASP A 88 -9.77 -8.05 -15.65
CA ASP A 88 -10.22 -9.31 -16.24
C ASP A 88 -10.90 -10.14 -15.15
N LEU A 89 -12.11 -10.64 -15.44
CA LEU A 89 -12.87 -11.46 -14.48
C LEU A 89 -12.11 -12.71 -14.04
N LYS A 90 -11.18 -13.20 -14.87
CA LYS A 90 -10.31 -14.34 -14.54
C LYS A 90 -9.32 -14.04 -13.42
N ASP A 91 -8.96 -12.78 -13.23
CA ASP A 91 -8.01 -12.35 -12.21
C ASP A 91 -8.69 -12.09 -10.86
N ILE A 92 -10.02 -11.97 -10.84
CA ILE A 92 -10.80 -11.67 -9.62
C ILE A 92 -10.53 -12.68 -8.50
N PRO A 93 -10.53 -14.01 -8.72
CA PRO A 93 -10.24 -14.96 -7.64
C PRO A 93 -8.85 -14.76 -7.04
N TYR A 94 -7.85 -14.49 -7.88
CA TYR A 94 -6.47 -14.25 -7.43
C TYR A 94 -6.36 -12.92 -6.67
N MET A 95 -6.99 -11.85 -7.17
CA MET A 95 -7.07 -10.56 -6.48
C MET A 95 -7.79 -10.67 -5.14
N ALA A 96 -8.90 -11.41 -5.08
CA ALA A 96 -9.65 -11.63 -3.84
C ALA A 96 -8.81 -12.37 -2.80
N PHE A 97 -8.08 -13.41 -3.21
CA PHE A 97 -7.16 -14.15 -2.35
C PHE A 97 -6.03 -13.27 -1.81
N LEU A 98 -5.37 -12.51 -2.69
CA LEU A 98 -4.31 -11.57 -2.29
C LEU A 98 -4.84 -10.42 -1.43
N ALA A 99 -6.05 -9.92 -1.70
CA ALA A 99 -6.65 -8.87 -0.90
C ALA A 99 -6.93 -9.36 0.52
N THR A 100 -7.46 -10.59 0.66
CA THR A 100 -7.83 -11.10 1.99
C THR A 100 -6.61 -11.57 2.79
N ILE A 101 -5.69 -12.35 2.21
CA ILE A 101 -4.49 -12.82 2.94
C ILE A 101 -3.43 -11.73 3.06
N GLY A 102 -3.26 -10.91 2.02
CA GLY A 102 -2.26 -9.85 1.99
C GLY A 102 -2.66 -8.67 2.86
N ILE A 103 -3.65 -7.89 2.42
CA ILE A 103 -3.94 -6.61 3.08
C ILE A 103 -4.95 -6.73 4.22
N SER A 104 -6.02 -7.52 4.09
CA SER A 104 -7.06 -7.61 5.13
C SER A 104 -6.55 -8.29 6.38
N ALA A 105 -5.90 -9.46 6.25
CA ALA A 105 -5.31 -10.15 7.39
C ALA A 105 -4.21 -9.28 8.05
N ALA A 106 -3.34 -8.64 7.27
CA ALA A 106 -2.31 -7.76 7.82
C ALA A 106 -2.92 -6.59 8.59
N LEU A 107 -3.97 -5.94 8.09
CA LEU A 107 -4.63 -4.83 8.79
C LEU A 107 -5.35 -5.30 10.05
N PHE A 108 -5.98 -6.48 10.00
CA PHE A 108 -6.61 -7.08 11.17
C PHE A 108 -5.59 -7.36 12.27
N PHE A 109 -4.50 -8.06 11.96
CA PHE A 109 -3.46 -8.36 12.95
C PHE A 109 -2.75 -7.12 13.46
N GLN A 110 -2.58 -6.09 12.62
CA GLN A 110 -2.02 -4.81 13.07
C GLN A 110 -2.95 -4.13 14.08
N ALA A 111 -4.24 -4.03 13.77
CA ALA A 111 -5.23 -3.46 14.68
C ALA A 111 -5.32 -4.29 15.96
N TRP A 112 -5.43 -5.61 15.86
CA TRP A 112 -5.50 -6.52 17.00
C TRP A 112 -4.26 -6.45 17.90
N SER A 113 -3.06 -6.31 17.29
CA SER A 113 -1.84 -6.08 18.05
C SER A 113 -1.89 -4.76 18.83
N LEU A 114 -2.41 -3.69 18.24
CA LEU A 114 -2.59 -2.40 18.92
C LEU A 114 -3.63 -2.46 20.04
N GLU A 115 -4.64 -3.31 19.95
CA GLU A 115 -5.59 -3.57 21.04
C GLU A 115 -4.85 -4.10 22.27
N HIS A 116 -4.00 -5.11 22.08
CA HIS A 116 -3.32 -5.87 23.13
C HIS A 116 -1.97 -5.30 23.56
N THR A 117 -1.46 -4.27 22.88
CA THR A 117 -0.13 -3.69 23.16
C THR A 117 -0.15 -2.16 23.15
N THR A 118 1.01 -1.55 23.39
CA THR A 118 1.20 -0.11 23.26
C THR A 118 1.60 0.27 21.84
N VAL A 119 1.32 1.52 21.44
CA VAL A 119 1.73 2.04 20.13
C VAL A 119 3.24 1.91 19.92
N THR A 120 4.05 2.12 20.97
CA THR A 120 5.50 1.95 20.93
C THR A 120 5.90 0.51 20.60
N ASN A 121 5.35 -0.49 21.30
CA ASN A 121 5.67 -1.90 21.06
C ASN A 121 5.25 -2.32 19.65
N PHE A 122 4.05 -1.93 19.24
CA PHE A 122 3.56 -2.14 17.88
C PHE A 122 4.49 -1.53 16.81
N THR A 123 4.97 -0.30 17.02
CA THR A 123 5.82 0.41 16.05
C THR A 123 7.18 -0.26 15.90
N ILE A 124 7.78 -0.73 17.01
CA ILE A 124 9.03 -1.48 16.98
C ILE A 124 8.84 -2.81 16.23
N ILE A 125 7.77 -3.54 16.51
CA ILE A 125 7.47 -4.82 15.86
C ILE A 125 7.21 -4.64 14.37
N SER A 126 6.39 -3.66 13.99
CA SER A 126 6.05 -3.41 12.58
C SER A 126 7.27 -2.96 11.76
N SER A 127 8.24 -2.27 12.37
CA SER A 127 9.49 -1.87 11.71
C SER A 127 10.36 -3.08 11.29
N LEU A 128 10.20 -4.24 11.93
CA LEU A 128 10.89 -5.49 11.55
C LEU A 128 10.41 -6.05 10.20
N SER A 129 9.22 -5.68 9.73
CA SER A 129 8.69 -6.14 8.43
C SER A 129 9.63 -5.77 7.26
N THR A 130 10.30 -4.62 7.34
CA THR A 130 11.29 -4.19 6.34
C THR A 130 12.46 -5.16 6.24
N PHE A 131 12.92 -5.72 7.37
CA PHE A 131 13.98 -6.74 7.38
C PHE A 131 13.50 -8.04 6.76
N ALA A 132 12.26 -8.47 7.06
CA ALA A 132 11.70 -9.68 6.48
C ALA A 132 11.63 -9.57 4.94
N VAL A 133 11.12 -8.46 4.41
CA VAL A 133 11.06 -8.23 2.95
C VAL A 133 12.46 -8.19 2.33
N SER A 134 13.42 -7.53 2.97
CA SER A 134 14.79 -7.46 2.48
C SER A 134 15.47 -8.83 2.43
N TYR A 135 15.19 -9.70 3.40
CA TYR A 135 15.72 -11.06 3.44
C TYR A 135 15.16 -11.94 2.32
N TYR A 136 13.85 -11.85 2.01
CA TYR A 136 13.24 -12.64 0.94
C TYR A 136 13.63 -12.18 -0.48
N LEU A 137 14.19 -10.98 -0.63
CA LEU A 137 14.65 -10.41 -1.90
C LEU A 137 16.15 -10.61 -2.18
N LEU A 138 16.92 -11.10 -1.19
CA LEU A 138 18.34 -11.46 -1.31
C LEU A 138 18.51 -12.96 -1.54
#